data_AF-A0A059FQJ8-F1
#
_entry.id   AF-A0A059FQJ8-F1
#
_cell.length_a   1.000
_cell.length_b   1.000
_cell.length_c   1.000
_cell.angle_alpha   90.00
_cell.angle_beta   90.00
_cell.angle_gamma   90.00
#
_symmetry.space_group_name_H-M   'P 1'
#
loop_
_entity.id
_entity.type
_entity.pdbx_description
1 polymer ?
#
loop_
_entity_poly.entity_id
_entity_poly.type
_entity_poly.pdbx_seq_one_letter_code
_entity_poly.pdbx_strand_id
1 'polypeptide(L)'
;MTIKTFLLSIAGLVALSACASVEPEPCTSEWVDFRTEKVLNRFASNNRGMIGDLRRLQDSEGDINPVVAMQLIGNRKQIQRFADTFQSIVVPELESAVDQCGGADNLVPAFTEFLRDEGVGEQTLEWIGPVIGLMQDMREADDAAQERL
;
A
#
# COMPACT_ATOMS: atom_id res chain seq x y z
N MET A 1 57.49 -32.67 9.44
CA MET A 1 56.29 -31.93 9.88
C MET A 1 55.15 -32.34 8.98
N THR A 2 54.22 -33.11 9.54
CA THR A 2 53.19 -33.85 8.82
C THR A 2 51.94 -32.98 8.67
N ILE A 3 51.49 -32.81 7.43
CA ILE A 3 50.25 -32.11 7.06
C ILE A 3 49.06 -32.93 7.55
N LYS A 4 48.17 -32.31 8.35
CA LYS A 4 46.92 -32.94 8.81
C LYS A 4 45.75 -32.14 8.24
N THR A 5 45.10 -32.75 7.27
CA THR A 5 43.84 -32.33 6.64
C THR A 5 42.72 -32.21 7.69
N PHE A 6 41.94 -31.14 7.62
CA PHE A 6 40.57 -31.13 8.14
C PHE A 6 39.65 -30.46 7.12
N LEU A 7 38.85 -31.29 6.47
CA LEU A 7 37.69 -30.90 5.68
C LEU A 7 36.65 -30.29 6.63
N LEU A 8 36.13 -29.11 6.32
CA LEU A 8 34.93 -28.58 6.97
C LEU A 8 33.99 -28.06 5.89
N SER A 9 33.04 -28.93 5.57
CA SER A 9 31.81 -28.66 4.84
C SER A 9 31.06 -27.51 5.50
N ILE A 10 30.77 -26.46 4.73
CA ILE A 10 29.70 -25.52 5.06
C ILE A 10 28.55 -25.80 4.09
N ALA A 11 27.75 -26.80 4.45
CA ALA A 11 26.37 -26.90 4.03
C ALA A 11 25.59 -25.87 4.85
N GLY A 12 25.64 -24.61 4.44
CA GLY A 12 24.80 -23.55 4.98
C GLY A 12 23.45 -23.64 4.30
N LEU A 13 22.43 -24.09 5.02
CA LEU A 13 21.03 -24.06 4.62
C LEU A 13 20.70 -22.66 4.12
N VAL A 14 20.60 -22.50 2.81
CA VAL A 14 19.73 -21.48 2.24
C VAL A 14 18.32 -22.02 2.49
N ALA A 15 17.84 -21.81 3.72
CA ALA A 15 16.42 -21.76 3.98
C ALA A 15 15.91 -20.57 3.16
N LEU A 16 15.62 -20.83 1.89
CA LEU A 16 14.63 -20.10 1.15
C LEU A 16 13.39 -20.24 2.04
N SER A 17 13.14 -19.24 2.87
CA SER A 17 11.81 -18.92 3.33
C SER A 17 11.00 -18.77 2.05
N ALA A 18 10.44 -19.89 1.60
CA ALA A 18 9.24 -19.87 0.81
C ALA A 18 8.30 -19.01 1.66
N CYS A 19 8.09 -17.76 1.25
CA CYS A 19 7.05 -16.89 1.78
C CYS A 19 5.76 -17.67 1.53
N ALA A 20 5.40 -18.49 2.51
CA ALA A 20 4.24 -19.32 2.44
C ALA A 20 3.10 -18.33 2.26
N SER A 21 2.44 -18.45 1.12
CA SER A 21 1.25 -17.71 0.72
C SER A 21 0.06 -18.09 1.60
N VAL A 22 0.26 -18.05 2.92
CA VAL A 22 -0.77 -18.19 3.92
C VAL A 22 -1.29 -16.79 4.12
N GLU A 23 -2.56 -16.60 3.75
CA GLU A 23 -3.24 -15.36 4.07
C GLU A 23 -3.32 -15.23 5.61
N PRO A 24 -2.81 -14.13 6.19
CA PRO A 24 -2.86 -13.93 7.64
C PRO A 24 -4.29 -13.77 8.15
N GLU A 25 -4.48 -13.80 9.47
CA GLU A 25 -5.80 -13.60 10.05
C GLU A 25 -6.35 -12.20 9.73
N PRO A 26 -7.59 -12.06 9.22
CA PRO A 26 -8.16 -10.76 8.91
C PRO A 26 -8.09 -9.78 10.07
N CYS A 27 -7.91 -8.50 9.74
CA CYS A 27 -7.93 -7.41 10.72
C CYS A 27 -6.78 -7.48 11.75
N THR A 28 -5.66 -8.03 11.32
CA THR A 28 -4.35 -7.93 11.98
C THR A 28 -3.42 -7.03 11.16
N SER A 29 -2.38 -6.46 11.77
CA SER A 29 -1.40 -5.64 11.04
C SER A 29 -0.71 -6.42 9.92
N GLU A 30 -0.36 -7.69 10.14
CA GLU A 30 0.22 -8.59 9.14
C GLU A 30 -0.72 -8.81 7.94
N TRP A 31 -2.02 -8.94 8.18
CA TRP A 31 -3.00 -9.05 7.10
C TRP A 31 -3.14 -7.73 6.32
N VAL A 32 -3.11 -6.59 7.00
CA VAL A 32 -3.11 -5.27 6.36
C VAL A 32 -1.88 -5.10 5.47
N ASP A 33 -0.70 -5.50 5.94
CA ASP A 33 0.54 -5.47 5.16
C ASP A 33 0.42 -6.36 3.91
N PHE A 34 0.03 -7.63 4.10
CA PHE A 34 -0.20 -8.58 3.01
C PHE A 34 -1.19 -8.06 1.94
N ARG A 35 -2.30 -7.44 2.36
CA ARG A 35 -3.27 -6.84 1.44
C ARG A 35 -2.68 -5.61 0.76
N THR A 36 -2.00 -4.74 1.50
CA THR A 36 -1.34 -3.54 0.98
C THR A 36 -0.33 -3.90 -0.10
N GLU A 37 0.55 -4.87 0.14
CA GLU A 37 1.49 -5.35 -0.88
C GLU A 37 0.77 -5.81 -2.15
N LYS A 38 -0.27 -6.63 -2.03
CA LYS A 38 -1.01 -7.12 -3.20
C LYS A 38 -1.66 -5.99 -3.99
N VAL A 39 -2.37 -5.11 -3.29
CA VAL A 39 -3.13 -4.01 -3.91
C VAL A 39 -2.18 -2.98 -4.52
N LEU A 40 -1.14 -2.58 -3.79
CA LEU A 40 -0.16 -1.61 -4.27
C LEU A 40 0.68 -2.17 -5.42
N ASN A 41 1.07 -3.46 -5.40
CA ASN A 41 1.75 -4.07 -6.53
C ASN A 41 0.88 -4.08 -7.79
N ARG A 42 -0.42 -4.40 -7.63
CA ARG A 42 -1.38 -4.34 -8.74
C ARG A 42 -1.55 -2.91 -9.25
N PHE A 43 -1.74 -1.94 -8.37
CA PHE A 43 -1.86 -0.52 -8.72
C PHE A 43 -0.60 -0.01 -9.42
N ALA A 44 0.58 -0.31 -8.89
CA ALA A 44 1.85 0.11 -9.43
C ALA A 44 2.13 -0.48 -10.80
N SER A 45 1.78 -1.75 -11.02
CA SER A 45 1.96 -2.39 -12.33
C SER A 45 1.09 -1.75 -13.42
N ASN A 46 -0.10 -1.27 -13.10
CA ASN A 46 -0.98 -0.53 -14.02
C ASN A 46 -0.53 0.92 -14.26
N ASN A 47 0.31 1.46 -13.37
CA ASN A 47 0.70 2.88 -13.37
C ASN A 47 2.21 3.11 -13.51
N ARG A 48 2.97 2.14 -14.02
CA ARG A 48 4.45 2.20 -14.14
C ARG A 48 4.96 3.50 -14.77
N GLY A 49 4.27 4.00 -15.79
CA GLY A 49 4.63 5.26 -16.46
C GLY A 49 4.55 6.46 -15.51
N MET A 50 3.36 6.69 -14.92
CA MET A 50 3.15 7.78 -13.97
C MET A 50 4.08 7.68 -12.76
N ILE A 51 4.26 6.48 -12.21
CA ILE A 51 5.17 6.26 -11.07
C ILE A 51 6.62 6.58 -11.45
N GLY A 52 7.04 6.22 -12.66
CA GLY A 52 8.35 6.60 -13.18
C GLY A 52 8.52 8.11 -13.28
N ASP A 53 7.49 8.81 -13.76
CA ASP A 53 7.49 10.27 -13.86
C ASP A 53 7.49 10.95 -12.48
N LEU A 54 6.72 10.43 -11.51
CA LEU A 54 6.72 10.89 -10.11
C LEU A 54 8.07 10.65 -9.42
N ARG A 55 8.73 9.51 -9.65
CA ARG A 55 10.09 9.25 -9.11
C ARG A 55 11.13 10.22 -9.66
N ARG A 56 10.94 10.72 -10.88
CA ARG A 56 11.81 11.72 -11.52
C ARG A 56 11.44 13.15 -11.12
N LEU A 57 10.31 13.34 -10.43
CA LEU A 57 9.87 14.65 -9.98
C LEU A 57 10.82 15.22 -8.94
N GLN A 58 11.35 14.38 -8.04
CA GLN A 58 12.41 14.77 -7.13
C GLN A 58 13.77 14.50 -7.77
N ASP A 59 14.69 15.45 -7.67
CA ASP A 59 16.08 15.25 -8.04
C ASP A 59 16.87 14.54 -6.92
N SER A 60 18.18 14.38 -7.13
CA SER A 60 19.06 13.71 -6.17
C SER A 60 19.22 14.44 -4.84
N GLU A 61 18.87 15.72 -4.79
CA GLU A 61 18.93 16.56 -3.59
C GLU A 61 17.57 16.59 -2.85
N GLY A 62 16.54 15.96 -3.44
CA GLY A 62 15.18 15.92 -2.91
C GLY A 62 14.30 17.08 -3.37
N ASP A 63 14.83 17.97 -4.20
CA ASP A 63 14.14 19.14 -4.71
C ASP A 63 13.24 18.80 -5.90
N ILE A 64 12.15 19.55 -6.05
CA ILE A 64 11.19 19.35 -7.14
C ILE A 64 11.78 19.87 -8.45
N ASN A 65 11.94 18.99 -9.43
CA ASN A 65 12.33 19.31 -10.79
C ASN A 65 11.19 20.05 -11.53
N PRO A 66 11.33 21.35 -11.85
CA PRO A 66 10.24 22.13 -12.43
C PRO A 66 9.84 21.66 -13.84
N VAL A 67 10.79 21.12 -14.61
CA VAL A 67 10.53 20.61 -15.97
C VAL A 67 9.65 19.37 -15.91
N VAL A 68 9.98 18.43 -15.03
CA VAL A 68 9.19 17.21 -14.83
C VAL A 68 7.81 17.55 -14.25
N ALA A 69 7.74 18.49 -13.30
CA ALA A 69 6.47 18.99 -12.77
C ALA A 69 5.54 19.53 -13.87
N MET A 70 6.07 20.35 -14.78
CA MET A 70 5.30 20.88 -15.90
C MET A 70 4.86 19.79 -16.89
N GLN A 71 5.71 18.80 -17.15
CA GLN A 71 5.36 17.64 -18.00
C GLN A 71 4.22 16.82 -17.39
N LEU A 72 4.28 16.56 -16.08
CA LEU A 72 3.22 15.86 -15.34
C LEU A 72 1.89 16.61 -15.46
N ILE A 73 1.88 17.91 -15.14
CA ILE A 73 0.68 18.76 -15.23
C ILE A 73 0.10 18.78 -16.65
N GLY A 74 0.97 18.79 -17.67
CA GLY A 74 0.56 18.72 -19.07
C GLY A 74 -0.08 17.39 -19.48
N ASN A 75 0.21 16.30 -18.76
CA ASN A 75 -0.22 14.95 -19.12
C ASN A 75 -1.55 14.54 -18.47
N ARG A 76 -2.60 15.32 -18.75
CA ARG A 76 -3.94 15.12 -18.17
C ARG A 76 -4.48 13.69 -18.32
N LYS A 77 -4.24 13.04 -19.46
CA LYS A 77 -4.72 11.66 -19.71
C LYS A 77 -4.06 10.64 -18.78
N GLN A 78 -2.77 10.82 -18.48
CA GLN A 78 -2.05 9.92 -17.59
C GLN A 78 -2.47 10.16 -16.13
N ILE A 79 -2.69 11.41 -15.74
CA ILE A 79 -3.26 11.75 -14.42
C ILE A 79 -4.67 11.15 -14.26
N GLN A 80 -5.54 11.33 -15.26
CA GLN A 80 -6.88 10.74 -15.25
C GLN A 80 -6.82 9.23 -15.11
N ARG A 81 -6.01 8.56 -15.93
CA ARG A 81 -5.84 7.10 -15.82
C ARG A 81 -5.34 6.69 -14.43
N PHE A 82 -4.40 7.42 -13.86
CA PHE A 82 -3.89 7.14 -12.51
C PHE A 82 -5.00 7.22 -11.47
N ALA A 83 -5.81 8.28 -11.52
CA ALA A 83 -6.98 8.45 -10.65
C ALA A 83 -8.05 7.37 -10.88
N ASP A 84 -8.41 7.08 -12.12
CA ASP A 84 -9.37 6.04 -12.48
C ASP A 84 -8.92 4.67 -11.99
N THR A 85 -7.61 4.39 -12.09
CA THR A 85 -7.03 3.14 -11.61
C THR A 85 -7.00 3.09 -10.08
N PHE A 86 -6.83 4.21 -9.40
CA PHE A 86 -6.91 4.27 -7.95
C PHE A 86 -8.33 3.94 -7.49
N GLN A 87 -9.33 4.57 -8.13
CA GLN A 87 -10.75 4.34 -7.83
C GLN A 87 -11.23 2.93 -8.18
N SER A 88 -10.62 2.27 -9.17
CA SER A 88 -11.03 0.92 -9.58
C SER A 88 -10.21 -0.21 -8.94
N ILE A 89 -9.09 0.09 -8.28
CA ILE A 89 -8.22 -0.91 -7.66
C ILE A 89 -8.10 -0.72 -6.16
N VAL A 90 -7.79 0.49 -5.69
CA VAL A 90 -7.46 0.72 -4.28
C VAL A 90 -8.72 0.90 -3.45
N VAL A 91 -9.65 1.73 -3.92
CA VAL A 91 -10.88 2.04 -3.15
C VAL A 91 -11.75 0.80 -2.89
N PRO A 92 -12.08 -0.04 -3.89
CA PRO A 92 -12.91 -1.22 -3.64
C PRO A 92 -12.23 -2.24 -2.72
N GLU A 93 -10.90 -2.30 -2.73
CA GLU A 93 -10.14 -3.18 -1.84
C GLU A 93 -10.15 -2.67 -0.39
N LEU A 94 -10.09 -1.35 -0.20
CA LEU A 94 -10.24 -0.74 1.12
C LEU A 94 -11.64 -0.94 1.68
N GLU A 95 -12.67 -0.74 0.86
CA GLU A 95 -14.07 -1.02 1.22
C GLU A 95 -14.25 -2.49 1.60
N SER A 96 -13.75 -3.40 0.76
CA SER A 96 -13.78 -4.82 1.04
C SER A 96 -13.04 -5.19 2.33
N ALA A 97 -11.97 -4.49 2.67
CA ALA A 97 -11.25 -4.71 3.92
C ALA A 97 -12.06 -4.25 5.14
N VAL A 98 -12.70 -3.09 5.04
CA VAL A 98 -13.62 -2.57 6.07
C VAL A 98 -14.76 -3.55 6.31
N ASP A 99 -15.39 -4.06 5.23
CA ASP A 99 -16.49 -5.01 5.32
C ASP A 99 -16.06 -6.35 5.91
N GLN A 100 -14.90 -6.86 5.50
CA GLN A 100 -14.32 -8.11 6.05
C GLN A 100 -14.00 -7.99 7.54
N CYS A 101 -13.66 -6.79 8.00
CA CYS A 101 -13.47 -6.51 9.42
C CYS A 101 -14.77 -6.22 10.17
N GLY A 102 -15.93 -6.22 9.51
CA GLY A 102 -17.19 -5.89 10.14
C GLY A 102 -17.28 -4.42 10.56
N GLY A 103 -16.55 -3.53 9.88
CA GLY A 103 -16.57 -2.09 10.10
C GLY A 103 -15.18 -1.48 10.34
N ALA A 104 -15.10 -0.15 10.25
CA ALA A 104 -13.86 0.59 10.44
C ALA A 104 -13.31 0.47 11.86
N ASP A 105 -14.17 0.37 12.89
CA ASP A 105 -13.74 0.23 14.28
C ASP A 105 -12.81 -0.97 14.50
N ASN A 106 -12.96 -2.02 13.69
CA ASN A 106 -12.14 -3.23 13.75
C ASN A 106 -10.92 -3.17 12.80
N LEU A 107 -10.99 -2.38 11.72
CA LEU A 107 -9.87 -2.21 10.78
C LEU A 107 -8.85 -1.17 11.27
N VAL A 108 -9.33 -0.06 11.85
CA VAL A 108 -8.51 1.10 12.25
C VAL A 108 -7.35 0.71 13.17
N PRO A 109 -7.51 -0.15 14.20
CA PRO A 109 -6.39 -0.54 15.06
C PRO A 109 -5.28 -1.26 14.28
N ALA A 110 -5.65 -2.26 13.46
CA ALA A 110 -4.71 -3.02 12.64
C ALA A 110 -4.01 -2.15 11.59
N PHE A 111 -4.76 -1.25 10.95
CA PHE A 111 -4.21 -0.31 9.97
C PHE A 111 -3.28 0.72 10.62
N THR A 112 -3.61 1.19 11.82
CA THR A 112 -2.77 2.10 12.60
C THR A 112 -1.48 1.44 13.06
N GLU A 113 -1.55 0.17 13.50
CA GLU A 113 -0.38 -0.62 13.87
C GLU A 113 0.54 -0.86 12.67
N PHE A 114 -0.02 -1.26 11.52
CA PHE A 114 0.73 -1.36 10.27
C PHE A 114 1.45 -0.05 9.91
N LEU A 115 0.75 1.08 9.95
CA LEU A 115 1.36 2.39 9.62
C LEU A 115 2.44 2.79 10.63
N ARG A 116 2.28 2.43 11.91
CA ARG A 116 3.32 2.63 12.92
C ARG A 116 4.58 1.82 12.59
N ASP A 117 4.42 0.57 12.17
CA ASP A 117 5.52 -0.31 11.79
C ASP A 117 6.24 0.21 10.52
N GLU A 118 5.50 0.84 9.60
CA GLU A 118 6.05 1.58 8.44
C GLU A 118 6.74 2.91 8.82
N GLY A 119 6.78 3.27 10.10
CA GLY A 119 7.48 4.45 10.62
C GLY A 119 6.68 5.74 10.61
N VAL A 120 5.35 5.68 10.48
CA VAL A 120 4.47 6.85 10.59
C VAL A 120 4.43 7.33 12.05
N GLY A 121 4.68 8.62 12.26
CA GLY A 121 4.69 9.21 13.60
C GLY A 121 3.30 9.27 14.25
N GLU A 122 3.24 9.14 15.57
CA GLU A 122 1.98 9.07 16.34
C GLU A 122 1.01 10.23 16.07
N GLN A 123 1.51 11.45 15.89
CA GLN A 123 0.67 12.61 15.57
C GLN A 123 -0.06 12.47 14.22
N THR A 124 0.52 11.77 13.25
CA THR A 124 -0.15 11.47 11.98
C THR A 124 -1.13 10.31 12.13
N LEU A 125 -0.80 9.32 12.97
CA LEU A 125 -1.67 8.17 13.25
C LEU A 125 -3.01 8.58 13.87
N GLU A 126 -3.05 9.66 14.66
CA GLU A 126 -4.28 10.24 15.22
C GLU A 126 -5.33 10.60 14.15
N TRP A 127 -4.92 10.84 12.90
CA TRP A 127 -5.82 11.21 11.80
C TRP A 127 -6.41 10.02 11.04
N ILE A 128 -5.89 8.81 11.26
CA ILE A 128 -6.26 7.64 10.46
C ILE A 128 -7.72 7.23 10.70
N GLY A 129 -8.15 7.17 11.96
CA GLY A 129 -9.55 6.88 12.31
C GLY A 129 -10.55 7.86 11.67
N PRO A 130 -10.40 9.18 11.87
CA PRO A 130 -11.25 10.19 11.23
C PRO A 130 -11.30 10.09 9.70
N VAL A 131 -10.17 9.81 9.04
CA VAL A 131 -10.13 9.68 7.58
C VAL A 131 -10.90 8.45 7.10
N ILE A 132 -10.73 7.31 7.77
CA ILE A 132 -11.46 6.08 7.43
C ILE A 132 -12.96 6.25 7.68
N GLY A 133 -13.35 6.86 8.81
CA GLY A 133 -14.75 7.17 9.10
C GLY A 133 -15.39 8.06 8.05
N LEU A 134 -14.71 9.14 7.64
CA LEU A 134 -15.20 10.05 6.59
C LEU A 134 -15.47 9.31 5.26
N MET A 135 -14.61 8.36 4.89
CA MET A 135 -14.81 7.56 3.67
C MET A 135 -16.06 6.68 3.76
N GLN A 136 -16.37 6.14 4.94
CA GLN A 136 -17.59 5.37 5.16
C GLN A 136 -18.84 6.26 5.07
N ASP A 137 -18.82 7.42 5.72
CA ASP A 137 -19.94 8.37 5.69
C ASP A 137 -20.29 8.80 4.26
N MET A 138 -19.26 9.05 3.44
CA MET A 138 -19.45 9.43 2.03
C MET A 138 -20.09 8.30 1.21
N ARG A 139 -19.69 7.05 1.45
CA ARG A 139 -20.29 5.88 0.79
C ARG A 139 -21.76 5.73 1.16
N GLU A 140 -22.08 5.81 2.45
CA GLU A 140 -23.47 5.72 2.91
C GLU A 140 -24.35 6.81 2.29
N ALA A 141 -23.80 8.00 2.08
CA ALA A 141 -24.49 9.09 1.40
C ALA A 141 -24.74 8.81 -0.10
N ASP A 142 -23.75 8.22 -0.79
CA ASP A 142 -23.85 7.86 -2.21
C ASP A 142 -24.87 6.73 -2.43
N ASP A 143 -24.84 5.68 -1.59
CA ASP A 143 -25.81 4.58 -1.63
C ASP A 143 -27.24 5.09 -1.43
N ALA A 144 -27.44 5.96 -0.43
CA ALA A 144 -28.73 6.58 -0.16
C ALA A 144 -29.18 7.54 -1.27
N ALA A 145 -28.27 8.10 -2.06
CA ALA A 145 -28.61 8.91 -3.24
C ALA A 145 -29.05 8.01 -4.40
N GLN A 146 -28.43 6.84 -4.56
CA GLN A 146 -28.70 5.91 -5.64
C GLN A 146 -30.03 5.15 -5.46
N GLU A 147 -30.46 4.86 -4.22
CA GLU A 147 -31.78 4.28 -3.93
C GLU A 147 -32.97 5.24 -4.18
N ARG A 148 -32.69 6.54 -4.33
CA ARG A 148 -33.72 7.57 -4.58
C ARG A 148 -33.96 7.85 -6.06
N LEU A 149 -33.24 7.18 -6.96
CA LEU A 149 -33.33 7.30 -8.42
C LEU A 149 -34.01 6.06 -9.02
#